data_AF-A0A0S2ZRR3-F1
#
_entry.id   AF-A0A0S2ZRR3-F1
#
_cell.length_a   1.000
_cell.length_b   1.000
_cell.length_c   1.000
_cell.angle_alpha   90.00
_cell.angle_beta   90.00
_cell.angle_gamma   90.00
#
_symmetry.space_group_name_H-M   'P 1'
#
loop_
_entity.id
_entity.type
_entity.pdbx_description
1 polymer ?
#
loop_
_entity_poly.entity_id
_entity_poly.type
_entity_poly.pdbx_seq_one_letter_code
_entity_poly.pdbx_strand_id
1 'polypeptide(L)'
;MSEAKKLKEEFCVFFDVLGTKSKFLTSNFEEEEKLVKKYENFIKDIKEILINNGFKENEIKLFSDSIFINFPNTTLKEIYDIFRCLAYIQIMAIEKYNFLLRGGVEYSTICNEKDIVIGKGLVVAVELEKEANYPIIMLGERAKEELSKKDDFINKQYINDFIKNEPEIENIDSAIAKIKIMREKNGESIATIIRINDKTYINYLATYYENQNRESFIKMMLRHKKFIIESLKKNEEEFLKDTKNSNNNELKNYFDYTYYNINKNYILEYIKEIDEQNKKILHTGSPIKQKNIEFKEKLENNYKEKKELKKELVEVDKKIKQINFCVKGNSKENILKVREKYIYLLYYHNSFLRRVFEKDKGIDKNNYDECFLNVEKEIL
;
A
#
# COMPACT_ATOMS: atom_id res chain seq x y z
N MET A 1 -11.37 -44.23 -8.62
CA MET A 1 -10.47 -43.08 -8.42
C MET A 1 -11.27 -41.83 -8.73
N SER A 2 -11.53 -40.94 -7.77
CA SER A 2 -12.17 -39.66 -8.08
C SER A 2 -11.16 -38.79 -8.84
N GLU A 3 -11.52 -38.29 -10.02
CA GLU A 3 -10.70 -37.29 -10.71
C GLU A 3 -10.42 -36.12 -9.76
N ALA A 4 -9.15 -35.73 -9.63
CA ALA A 4 -8.78 -34.57 -8.85
C ALA A 4 -9.49 -33.33 -9.42
N LYS A 5 -10.18 -32.56 -8.57
CA LYS A 5 -10.85 -31.33 -9.00
C LYS A 5 -9.83 -30.38 -9.63
N LYS A 6 -10.08 -29.99 -10.89
CA LYS A 6 -9.26 -29.01 -11.63
C LYS A 6 -9.43 -27.58 -11.12
N LEU A 7 -10.56 -27.27 -10.49
CA LEU A 7 -10.86 -25.96 -9.92
C LEU A 7 -10.59 -25.96 -8.40
N LYS A 8 -9.82 -24.99 -7.92
CA LYS A 8 -9.43 -24.83 -6.51
C LYS A 8 -9.65 -23.38 -6.05
N GLU A 9 -9.86 -23.15 -4.76
CA GLU A 9 -9.89 -21.80 -4.18
C GLU A 9 -8.50 -21.40 -3.72
N GLU A 10 -7.94 -20.36 -4.32
CA GLU A 10 -6.53 -19.96 -4.15
C GLU A 10 -6.42 -18.43 -4.20
N PHE A 11 -5.31 -17.89 -3.70
CA PHE A 11 -5.05 -16.46 -3.81
C PHE A 11 -4.54 -16.15 -5.22
N CYS A 12 -5.34 -15.39 -5.95
CA CYS A 12 -5.09 -14.94 -7.31
C CYS A 12 -4.60 -13.50 -7.27
N VAL A 13 -3.38 -13.27 -7.76
CA VAL A 13 -2.80 -11.94 -7.83
C VAL A 13 -2.59 -11.58 -9.28
N PHE A 14 -3.04 -10.38 -9.64
CA PHE A 14 -2.77 -9.78 -10.94
C PHE A 14 -2.22 -8.38 -10.72
N PHE A 15 -1.10 -8.04 -11.34
CA PHE A 15 -0.63 -6.67 -11.36
C PHE A 15 0.02 -6.30 -12.70
N ASP A 16 -0.07 -5.03 -13.03
CA ASP A 16 0.43 -4.42 -14.25
C ASP A 16 1.56 -3.43 -13.94
N VAL A 17 2.55 -3.37 -14.83
CA VAL A 17 3.57 -2.32 -14.79
C VAL A 17 3.00 -1.06 -15.46
N LEU A 18 2.80 -0.01 -14.68
CA LEU A 18 2.20 1.21 -15.18
C LEU A 18 3.12 1.98 -16.14
N GLY A 19 2.51 2.47 -17.22
CA GLY A 19 3.17 3.35 -18.19
C GLY A 19 4.03 2.61 -19.21
N THR A 20 3.94 1.29 -19.29
CA THR A 20 4.66 0.47 -20.28
C THR A 20 4.34 0.91 -21.70
N LYS A 21 3.05 0.94 -22.05
CA LYS A 21 2.57 1.35 -23.39
C LYS A 21 3.11 2.71 -23.82
N SER A 22 3.03 3.72 -22.96
CA SER A 22 3.52 5.07 -23.31
C SER A 22 5.02 5.08 -23.51
N LYS A 23 5.80 4.38 -22.67
CA LYS A 23 7.26 4.28 -22.82
C LYS A 23 7.63 3.68 -24.17
N PHE A 24 7.07 2.52 -24.52
CA PHE A 24 7.34 1.85 -25.80
C PHE A 24 6.96 2.71 -27.01
N LEU A 25 5.81 3.39 -26.98
CA LEU A 25 5.37 4.24 -28.10
C LEU A 25 6.25 5.49 -28.32
N THR A 26 6.97 5.93 -27.28
CA THR A 26 7.83 7.13 -27.35
C THR A 26 9.31 6.82 -27.49
N SER A 27 9.71 5.58 -27.30
CA SER A 27 11.12 5.18 -27.31
C SER A 27 11.66 5.01 -28.73
N ASN A 28 12.94 5.34 -28.91
CA ASN A 28 13.68 4.89 -30.09
C ASN A 28 14.13 3.42 -29.91
N PHE A 29 14.67 2.81 -30.96
CA PHE A 29 15.07 1.40 -30.95
C PHE A 29 16.07 1.04 -29.82
N GLU A 30 17.04 1.90 -29.53
CA GLU A 30 18.03 1.63 -28.47
C GLU A 30 17.40 1.72 -27.06
N GLU A 31 16.51 2.69 -26.86
CA GLU A 31 15.75 2.83 -25.61
C GLU A 31 14.77 1.66 -25.42
N GLU A 32 14.14 1.21 -26.50
CA GLU A 32 13.25 0.06 -26.52
C GLU A 32 14.00 -1.22 -26.14
N GLU A 33 15.18 -1.48 -26.72
CA GLU A 33 16.01 -2.63 -26.32
C GLU A 33 16.39 -2.59 -24.83
N LYS A 34 16.75 -1.41 -24.31
CA LYS A 34 17.04 -1.23 -22.88
C LYS A 34 15.81 -1.51 -22.03
N LEU A 35 14.64 -1.09 -22.48
CA LEU A 35 13.37 -1.33 -21.80
C LEU A 35 13.03 -2.82 -21.78
N VAL A 36 13.16 -3.53 -22.92
CA VAL A 36 12.96 -4.99 -23.01
C VAL A 36 13.86 -5.73 -22.02
N LYS A 37 15.18 -5.46 -22.05
CA LYS A 37 16.14 -6.08 -21.10
C LYS A 37 15.78 -5.79 -19.65
N LYS A 38 15.23 -4.61 -19.36
CA LYS A 38 14.77 -4.23 -18.03
C LYS A 38 13.56 -5.07 -17.58
N TYR A 39 12.58 -5.28 -18.45
CA TYR A 39 11.44 -6.16 -18.18
C TYR A 39 11.89 -7.61 -17.99
N GLU A 40 12.77 -8.13 -18.86
CA GLU A 40 13.30 -9.49 -18.73
C GLU A 40 13.96 -9.73 -17.37
N ASN A 41 14.80 -8.79 -16.91
CA ASN A 41 15.43 -8.85 -15.60
C ASN A 41 14.41 -8.75 -14.45
N PHE A 42 13.42 -7.85 -14.58
CA PHE A 42 12.36 -7.71 -13.57
C PHE A 42 11.56 -9.00 -13.40
N ILE A 43 11.17 -9.63 -14.52
CA ILE A 43 10.49 -10.92 -14.52
C ILE A 43 11.36 -12.01 -13.91
N LYS A 44 12.64 -12.06 -14.28
CA LYS A 44 13.59 -13.05 -13.76
C LYS A 44 13.71 -12.94 -12.23
N ASP A 45 13.87 -11.73 -11.71
CA ASP A 45 13.95 -11.51 -10.27
C ASP A 45 12.66 -11.92 -9.55
N ILE A 46 11.47 -11.61 -10.11
CA ILE A 46 10.20 -12.04 -9.52
C ILE A 46 10.15 -13.57 -9.44
N LYS A 47 10.52 -14.26 -10.52
CA LYS A 47 10.58 -15.72 -10.54
C LYS A 47 11.54 -16.25 -9.47
N GLU A 48 12.73 -15.67 -9.38
CA GLU A 48 13.73 -16.07 -8.38
C GLU A 48 13.23 -15.85 -6.95
N ILE A 49 12.60 -14.71 -6.66
CA ILE A 49 11.99 -14.41 -5.36
C ILE A 49 10.94 -15.47 -5.02
N LEU A 50 10.04 -15.75 -5.94
CA LEU A 50 8.95 -16.70 -5.71
C LEU A 50 9.49 -18.12 -5.51
N ILE A 51 10.43 -18.58 -6.35
CA ILE A 51 11.05 -19.90 -6.21
C ILE A 51 11.79 -20.02 -4.86
N ASN A 52 12.54 -18.99 -4.47
CA ASN A 52 13.25 -18.97 -3.18
C ASN A 52 12.31 -18.98 -1.97
N ASN A 53 11.04 -18.59 -2.15
CA ASN A 53 9.99 -18.67 -1.13
C ASN A 53 9.12 -19.94 -1.26
N GLY A 54 9.58 -20.93 -2.04
CA GLY A 54 8.94 -22.25 -2.13
C GLY A 54 7.85 -22.37 -3.19
N PHE A 55 7.63 -21.34 -4.02
CA PHE A 55 6.67 -21.39 -5.13
C PHE A 55 7.23 -22.15 -6.33
N LYS A 56 6.35 -22.83 -7.07
CA LYS A 56 6.74 -23.54 -8.29
C LYS A 56 6.70 -22.61 -9.50
N GLU A 57 7.58 -22.82 -10.46
CA GLU A 57 7.65 -21.95 -11.64
C GLU A 57 6.33 -21.91 -12.45
N ASN A 58 5.58 -23.01 -12.49
CA ASN A 58 4.30 -23.09 -13.20
C ASN A 58 3.14 -22.32 -12.52
N GLU A 59 3.34 -21.80 -11.30
CA GLU A 59 2.39 -20.96 -10.57
C GLU A 59 2.47 -19.49 -10.98
N ILE A 60 3.49 -19.12 -11.77
CA ILE A 60 3.77 -17.77 -12.23
C ILE A 60 3.44 -17.68 -13.72
N LYS A 61 2.47 -16.83 -14.07
CA LYS A 61 2.04 -16.63 -15.45
C LYS A 61 2.27 -15.19 -15.85
N LEU A 62 2.95 -15.02 -16.97
CA LEU A 62 3.33 -13.72 -17.50
C LEU A 62 2.48 -13.41 -18.72
N PHE A 63 1.89 -12.24 -18.74
CA PHE A 63 1.02 -11.77 -19.81
C PHE A 63 1.49 -10.37 -20.24
N SER A 64 2.40 -10.29 -21.21
CA SER A 64 2.98 -9.00 -21.64
C SER A 64 3.64 -8.26 -20.45
N ASP A 65 3.12 -7.09 -20.10
CA ASP A 65 3.49 -6.20 -19.01
C ASP A 65 2.71 -6.46 -17.71
N SER A 66 1.76 -7.39 -17.77
CA SER A 66 1.00 -7.85 -16.63
C SER A 66 1.50 -9.21 -16.13
N ILE A 67 1.43 -9.39 -14.82
CA ILE A 67 1.91 -10.60 -14.13
C ILE A 67 0.74 -11.16 -13.34
N PHE A 68 0.48 -12.44 -13.54
CA PHE A 68 -0.42 -13.22 -12.71
C PHE A 68 0.37 -14.20 -11.86
N ILE A 69 0.09 -14.22 -10.58
CA ILE A 69 0.68 -15.17 -9.64
C ILE A 69 -0.48 -15.87 -8.94
N ASN A 70 -0.48 -17.18 -9.01
CA ASN A 70 -1.38 -18.00 -8.23
C ASN A 70 -0.64 -18.55 -7.01
N PHE A 71 -1.17 -18.32 -5.82
CA PHE A 71 -0.62 -18.86 -4.58
C PHE A 71 -1.48 -20.05 -4.18
N PRO A 72 -1.05 -21.29 -4.52
CA PRO A 72 -1.90 -22.46 -4.37
C PRO A 72 -2.16 -22.76 -2.90
N ASN A 73 -3.43 -23.04 -2.61
CA ASN A 73 -3.97 -23.59 -1.38
C ASN A 73 -3.14 -23.27 -0.12
N THR A 74 -3.07 -21.99 0.21
CA THR A 74 -2.27 -21.57 1.36
C THR A 74 -2.91 -22.03 2.65
N THR A 75 -2.09 -22.55 3.57
CA THR A 75 -2.57 -22.60 4.95
C THR A 75 -2.82 -21.16 5.40
N LEU A 76 -3.81 -20.97 6.29
CA LEU A 76 -4.10 -19.67 6.92
C LEU A 76 -2.82 -18.92 7.37
N LYS A 77 -1.73 -19.63 7.72
CA LYS A 77 -0.42 -19.10 8.12
C LYS A 77 0.32 -18.31 7.03
N GLU A 78 0.13 -18.65 5.75
CA GLU A 78 0.93 -18.11 4.63
C GLU A 78 0.37 -16.79 4.07
N ILE A 79 -0.79 -16.29 4.54
CA ILE A 79 -1.40 -15.04 4.03
C ILE A 79 -0.46 -13.83 4.24
N TYR A 80 0.15 -13.69 5.43
CA TYR A 80 1.11 -12.60 5.66
C TYR A 80 2.37 -12.77 4.83
N ASP A 81 2.79 -14.01 4.56
CA ASP A 81 3.95 -14.29 3.71
C ASP A 81 3.67 -13.85 2.26
N ILE A 82 2.46 -14.11 1.75
CA ILE A 82 2.00 -13.60 0.45
C ILE A 82 2.09 -12.07 0.43
N PHE A 83 1.49 -11.38 1.40
CA PHE A 83 1.48 -9.92 1.40
C PHE A 83 2.87 -9.32 1.58
N ARG A 84 3.75 -9.96 2.37
CA ARG A 84 5.17 -9.61 2.49
C ARG A 84 5.92 -9.80 1.18
N CYS A 85 5.68 -10.90 0.47
CA CYS A 85 6.24 -11.15 -0.85
C CYS A 85 5.81 -10.07 -1.86
N LEU A 86 4.51 -9.75 -1.91
CA LEU A 86 3.97 -8.73 -2.81
C LEU A 86 4.50 -7.32 -2.47
N ALA A 87 4.60 -6.97 -1.19
CA ALA A 87 5.22 -5.73 -0.75
C ALA A 87 6.69 -5.63 -1.19
N TYR A 88 7.45 -6.72 -1.07
CA TYR A 88 8.84 -6.77 -1.53
C TYR A 88 8.95 -6.60 -3.05
N ILE A 89 8.08 -7.26 -3.82
CA ILE A 89 8.01 -7.10 -5.28
C ILE A 89 7.73 -5.63 -5.66
N GLN A 90 6.80 -4.96 -4.97
CA GLN A 90 6.52 -3.54 -5.21
C GLN A 90 7.74 -2.64 -4.92
N ILE A 91 8.47 -2.91 -3.84
CA ILE A 91 9.68 -2.13 -3.49
C ILE A 91 10.79 -2.36 -4.50
N MET A 92 11.05 -3.62 -4.86
CA MET A 92 12.04 -3.97 -5.87
C MET A 92 11.72 -3.31 -7.22
N ALA A 93 10.45 -3.30 -7.63
CA ALA A 93 10.02 -2.65 -8.86
C ALA A 93 10.40 -1.16 -8.87
N ILE A 94 10.24 -0.46 -7.75
CA ILE A 94 10.62 0.94 -7.62
C ILE A 94 12.15 1.10 -7.56
N GLU A 95 12.82 0.43 -6.62
CA GLU A 95 14.24 0.66 -6.32
C GLU A 95 15.20 0.18 -7.41
N LYS A 96 14.94 -0.99 -7.98
CA LYS A 96 15.82 -1.62 -8.97
C LYS A 96 15.39 -1.30 -10.40
N TYR A 97 14.09 -1.11 -10.62
CA TYR A 97 13.51 -1.03 -11.96
C TYR A 97 12.78 0.28 -12.28
N ASN A 98 12.65 1.24 -11.37
CA ASN A 98 11.87 2.47 -11.60
C ASN A 98 10.49 2.17 -12.24
N PHE A 99 9.86 1.08 -11.81
CA PHE A 99 8.57 0.60 -12.25
C PHE A 99 7.55 0.87 -11.14
N LEU A 100 6.34 1.24 -11.58
CA LEU A 100 5.19 1.34 -10.71
C LEU A 100 4.29 0.15 -10.98
N LEU A 101 3.92 -0.57 -9.93
CA LEU A 101 2.99 -1.67 -10.04
C LEU A 101 1.62 -1.24 -9.56
N ARG A 102 0.58 -1.71 -10.23
CA ARG A 102 -0.80 -1.62 -9.76
C ARG A 102 -1.45 -2.98 -9.94
N GLY A 103 -2.27 -3.40 -9.00
CA GLY A 103 -2.86 -4.73 -9.10
C GLY A 103 -4.02 -4.99 -8.17
N GLY A 104 -4.47 -6.23 -8.21
CA GLY A 104 -5.51 -6.80 -7.37
C GLY A 104 -5.12 -8.17 -6.83
N VAL A 105 -5.55 -8.45 -5.60
CA VAL A 105 -5.44 -9.75 -4.94
C VAL A 105 -6.83 -10.20 -4.53
N GLU A 106 -7.22 -11.41 -4.92
CA GLU A 106 -8.49 -12.01 -4.57
C GLU A 106 -8.33 -13.47 -4.17
N TYR A 107 -9.09 -13.93 -3.17
CA TYR A 107 -9.20 -15.36 -2.84
C TYR A 107 -10.43 -15.98 -3.50
N SER A 108 -10.23 -16.80 -4.54
CA SER A 108 -11.36 -17.32 -5.32
C SER A 108 -11.00 -18.55 -6.13
N THR A 109 -12.00 -19.11 -6.81
CA THR A 109 -11.84 -20.30 -7.65
C THR A 109 -10.97 -20.01 -8.88
N ILE A 110 -9.96 -20.83 -9.09
CA ILE A 110 -9.06 -20.79 -10.24
C ILE A 110 -8.71 -22.20 -10.72
N CYS A 111 -8.55 -22.33 -12.03
CA CYS A 111 -7.93 -23.46 -12.69
C CYS A 111 -6.59 -22.94 -13.24
N ASN A 112 -5.49 -23.40 -12.64
CA ASN A 112 -4.13 -23.03 -13.04
C ASN A 112 -3.36 -24.27 -13.49
N GLU A 113 -3.47 -24.59 -14.77
CA GLU A 113 -2.73 -25.66 -15.43
C GLU A 113 -1.56 -25.06 -16.21
N LYS A 114 -0.61 -25.87 -16.69
CA LYS A 114 0.59 -25.41 -17.42
C LYS A 114 0.29 -24.30 -18.44
N ASP A 115 -0.65 -24.55 -19.35
CA ASP A 115 -0.92 -23.67 -20.49
C ASP A 115 -2.17 -22.78 -20.31
N ILE A 116 -3.01 -23.06 -19.30
CA ILE A 116 -4.32 -22.38 -19.13
C ILE A 116 -4.43 -21.81 -17.72
N VAL A 117 -4.86 -20.54 -17.64
CA VAL A 117 -5.37 -19.91 -16.41
C VAL A 117 -6.79 -19.47 -16.68
N ILE A 118 -7.74 -20.00 -15.92
CA ILE A 118 -9.13 -19.58 -16.05
C ILE A 118 -9.87 -19.74 -14.72
N GLY A 119 -10.71 -18.78 -14.39
CA GLY A 119 -11.53 -18.84 -13.19
C GLY A 119 -11.90 -17.45 -12.68
N LYS A 120 -12.80 -17.44 -11.69
CA LYS A 120 -13.29 -16.20 -11.07
C LYS A 120 -12.15 -15.39 -10.44
N GLY A 121 -11.15 -16.05 -9.87
CA GLY A 121 -10.01 -15.38 -9.24
C GLY A 121 -9.23 -14.47 -10.20
N LEU A 122 -8.93 -14.93 -11.42
CA LEU A 122 -8.28 -14.11 -12.44
C LEU A 122 -9.15 -12.92 -12.85
N VAL A 123 -10.45 -13.16 -13.12
CA VAL A 123 -11.38 -12.10 -13.54
C VAL A 123 -11.46 -11.00 -12.49
N VAL A 124 -11.66 -11.37 -11.22
CA VAL A 124 -11.76 -10.38 -10.13
C VAL A 124 -10.43 -9.67 -9.90
N ALA A 125 -9.29 -10.36 -9.94
CA ALA A 125 -7.98 -9.73 -9.78
C ALA A 125 -7.69 -8.69 -10.88
N VAL A 126 -8.12 -8.94 -12.12
CA VAL A 126 -8.03 -7.98 -13.23
C VAL A 126 -8.97 -6.79 -13.03
N GLU A 127 -10.20 -6.99 -12.58
CA GLU A 127 -11.12 -5.88 -12.28
C GLU A 127 -10.61 -5.01 -11.12
N LEU A 128 -10.05 -5.63 -10.08
CA LEU A 128 -9.41 -4.91 -8.97
C LEU A 128 -8.22 -4.05 -9.44
N GLU A 129 -7.41 -4.52 -10.39
CA GLU A 129 -6.33 -3.72 -10.98
C GLU A 129 -6.88 -2.46 -11.68
N LYS A 130 -7.96 -2.60 -12.46
CA LYS A 130 -8.60 -1.47 -13.15
C LYS A 130 -9.18 -0.46 -12.18
N GLU A 131 -9.77 -0.96 -11.09
CA GLU A 131 -10.36 -0.15 -10.02
C GLU A 131 -9.33 0.52 -9.12
N ALA A 132 -8.10 0.02 -9.08
CA ALA A 132 -7.04 0.63 -8.29
C ALA A 132 -6.64 1.98 -8.93
N ASN A 133 -6.76 3.05 -8.15
CA ASN A 133 -6.42 4.39 -8.63
C ASN A 133 -4.93 4.72 -8.41
N TYR A 134 -4.27 3.94 -7.58
CA TYR A 134 -2.91 4.20 -7.10
C TYR A 134 -1.97 3.08 -7.53
N PRO A 135 -0.65 3.34 -7.60
CA PRO A 135 0.37 2.31 -7.86
C PRO A 135 0.59 1.40 -6.63
N ILE A 136 -0.51 0.81 -6.15
CA ILE A 136 -0.53 -0.16 -5.05
C ILE A 136 -1.46 -1.31 -5.43
N ILE A 137 -1.16 -2.49 -4.90
CA ILE A 137 -1.97 -3.70 -5.03
C ILE A 137 -3.17 -3.64 -4.07
N MET A 138 -4.38 -3.76 -4.62
CA MET A 138 -5.66 -3.72 -3.88
C MET A 138 -6.12 -5.12 -3.46
N LEU A 139 -6.75 -5.24 -2.30
CA LEU A 139 -7.37 -6.48 -1.82
C LEU A 139 -8.87 -6.48 -2.12
N GLY A 140 -9.36 -7.56 -2.72
CA GLY A 140 -10.79 -7.80 -2.88
C GLY A 140 -11.46 -8.35 -1.62
N GLU A 141 -12.78 -8.48 -1.66
CA GLU A 141 -13.60 -8.80 -0.48
C GLU A 141 -13.22 -10.13 0.17
N ARG A 142 -13.08 -11.22 -0.60
CA ARG A 142 -12.77 -12.51 0.01
C ARG A 142 -11.33 -12.58 0.50
N ALA A 143 -10.40 -11.88 -0.15
CA ALA A 143 -9.04 -11.76 0.38
C ALA A 143 -9.02 -11.06 1.74
N LYS A 144 -9.85 -10.01 1.92
CA LYS A 144 -10.03 -9.34 3.22
C LYS A 144 -10.68 -10.26 4.26
N GLU A 145 -11.70 -11.03 3.87
CA GLU A 145 -12.36 -11.99 4.76
C GLU A 145 -11.37 -13.05 5.26
N GLU A 146 -10.55 -13.62 4.38
CA GLU A 146 -9.54 -14.62 4.76
C GLU A 146 -8.46 -14.03 5.67
N LEU A 147 -8.00 -12.80 5.41
CA LEU A 147 -7.11 -12.08 6.31
C LEU A 147 -7.75 -11.88 7.70
N SER A 148 -9.01 -11.44 7.75
CA SER A 148 -9.72 -11.22 9.01
C SER A 148 -9.90 -12.52 9.81
N LYS A 149 -10.27 -13.62 9.15
CA LYS A 149 -10.38 -14.94 9.79
C LYS A 149 -9.04 -15.36 10.41
N LYS A 150 -7.94 -15.10 9.69
CA LYS A 150 -6.59 -15.38 10.16
C LYS A 150 -6.20 -14.52 11.36
N ASP A 151 -6.45 -13.22 11.28
CA ASP A 151 -6.19 -12.28 12.38
C ASP A 151 -6.92 -12.72 13.65
N ASP A 152 -8.20 -13.08 13.55
CA ASP A 152 -8.99 -13.55 14.69
C ASP A 152 -8.45 -14.85 15.28
N PHE A 153 -8.02 -15.79 14.45
CA PHE A 153 -7.42 -17.05 14.89
C PHE A 153 -6.10 -16.82 15.65
N ILE A 154 -5.18 -16.04 15.05
CA ILE A 154 -3.88 -15.71 15.66
C ILE A 154 -4.07 -14.96 16.98
N ASN A 155 -4.95 -13.95 16.99
CA ASN A 155 -5.21 -13.17 18.19
C ASN A 155 -5.65 -14.06 19.35
N LYS A 156 -6.53 -15.04 19.10
CA LYS A 156 -6.93 -16.02 20.12
C LYS A 156 -5.75 -16.86 20.60
N GLN A 157 -4.89 -17.31 19.69
CA GLN A 157 -3.71 -18.09 20.06
C GLN A 157 -2.76 -17.31 20.98
N TYR A 158 -2.37 -16.08 20.61
CA TYR A 158 -1.51 -15.26 21.44
C TYR A 158 -2.14 -14.87 22.78
N ILE A 159 -3.44 -14.58 22.80
CA ILE A 159 -4.13 -14.28 24.05
C ILE A 159 -4.09 -15.51 24.98
N ASN A 160 -4.36 -16.70 24.46
CA ASN A 160 -4.31 -17.93 25.25
C ASN A 160 -2.90 -18.25 25.76
N ASP A 161 -1.89 -18.13 24.90
CA ASP A 161 -0.49 -18.34 25.26
C ASP A 161 -0.02 -17.31 26.29
N PHE A 162 -0.44 -16.05 26.15
CA PHE A 162 -0.15 -14.98 27.10
C PHE A 162 -0.77 -15.27 28.47
N ILE A 163 -2.07 -15.61 28.53
CA ILE A 163 -2.77 -15.94 29.79
C ILE A 163 -2.11 -17.14 30.49
N LYS A 164 -1.62 -18.12 29.73
CA LYS A 164 -0.96 -19.31 30.27
C LYS A 164 0.40 -18.98 30.90
N ASN A 165 1.13 -18.03 30.34
CA ASN A 165 2.51 -17.72 30.73
C ASN A 165 2.62 -16.52 31.70
N GLU A 166 1.68 -15.58 31.65
CA GLU A 166 1.58 -14.41 32.53
C GLU A 166 0.15 -14.33 33.13
N PRO A 167 -0.17 -15.13 34.16
CA PRO A 167 -1.52 -15.18 34.74
C PRO A 167 -1.92 -13.88 35.46
N GLU A 168 -0.95 -13.07 35.88
CA GLU A 168 -1.18 -11.75 36.46
C GLU A 168 -0.90 -10.65 35.41
N ILE A 169 -1.98 -10.09 34.86
CA ILE A 169 -1.91 -9.01 33.88
C ILE A 169 -1.90 -7.66 34.62
N GLU A 170 -0.76 -6.96 34.63
CA GLU A 170 -0.66 -5.61 35.23
C GLU A 170 -1.65 -4.62 34.57
N ASN A 171 -1.74 -4.64 33.23
CA ASN A 171 -2.69 -3.87 32.43
C ASN A 171 -2.89 -4.53 31.04
N ILE A 172 -4.13 -4.50 30.55
CA ILE A 172 -4.54 -4.91 29.20
C ILE A 172 -3.71 -4.23 28.10
N ASP A 173 -3.39 -2.94 28.21
CA ASP A 173 -2.62 -2.24 27.16
C ASP A 173 -1.17 -2.75 27.07
N SER A 174 -0.55 -3.10 28.20
CA SER A 174 0.77 -3.76 28.24
C SER A 174 0.73 -5.14 27.59
N ALA A 175 -0.31 -5.93 27.90
CA ALA A 175 -0.53 -7.23 27.27
C ALA A 175 -0.73 -7.12 25.75
N ILE A 176 -1.53 -6.14 25.29
CA ILE A 176 -1.73 -5.88 23.86
C ILE A 176 -0.42 -5.48 23.19
N ALA A 177 0.38 -4.61 23.81
CA ALA A 177 1.68 -4.22 23.27
C ALA A 177 2.65 -5.40 23.17
N LYS A 178 2.72 -6.27 24.20
CA LYS A 178 3.53 -7.50 24.18
C LYS A 178 3.06 -8.45 23.08
N ILE A 179 1.74 -8.69 22.95
CA ILE A 179 1.17 -9.51 21.87
C ILE A 179 1.51 -8.93 20.51
N LYS A 180 1.41 -7.61 20.33
CA LYS A 180 1.78 -6.95 19.09
C LYS A 180 3.25 -7.20 18.72
N ILE A 181 4.17 -7.03 19.68
CA ILE A 181 5.61 -7.31 19.48
C ILE A 181 5.84 -8.79 19.12
N MET A 182 5.13 -9.72 19.76
CA MET A 182 5.24 -11.14 19.45
C MET A 182 4.71 -11.47 18.04
N ARG A 183 3.61 -10.84 17.62
CA ARG A 183 3.08 -10.94 16.25
C ARG A 183 4.07 -10.40 15.22
N GLU A 184 4.61 -9.22 15.46
CA GLU A 184 5.63 -8.59 14.62
C GLU A 184 6.84 -9.52 14.44
N LYS A 185 7.37 -10.09 15.52
CA LYS A 185 8.49 -11.05 15.48
C LYS A 185 8.20 -12.31 14.68
N ASN A 186 6.94 -12.76 14.64
CA ASN A 186 6.52 -13.93 13.87
C ASN A 186 6.04 -13.58 12.46
N GLY A 187 6.12 -12.31 12.05
CA GLY A 187 5.68 -11.83 10.74
C GLY A 187 4.16 -11.71 10.57
N GLU A 188 3.39 -11.79 11.65
CA GLU A 188 1.92 -11.84 11.64
C GLU A 188 1.30 -10.44 11.87
N SER A 189 1.90 -9.40 11.29
CA SER A 189 1.47 -8.02 11.48
C SER A 189 0.35 -7.59 10.54
N ILE A 190 -0.63 -6.87 11.10
CA ILE A 190 -1.69 -6.18 10.36
C ILE A 190 -1.19 -4.91 9.64
N ALA A 191 0.03 -4.46 9.89
CA ALA A 191 0.60 -3.32 9.18
C ALA A 191 0.87 -3.63 7.69
N THR A 192 0.66 -4.88 7.27
CA THR A 192 0.70 -5.32 5.87
C THR A 192 -0.37 -4.70 4.98
N ILE A 193 -1.41 -4.08 5.56
CA ILE A 193 -2.48 -3.42 4.81
C ILE A 193 -2.69 -1.94 5.20
N ILE A 194 -3.30 -1.17 4.29
CA ILE A 194 -3.75 0.21 4.50
C ILE A 194 -5.12 0.41 3.86
N ARG A 195 -5.98 1.20 4.50
CA ARG A 195 -7.29 1.59 3.95
C ARG A 195 -7.23 2.99 3.39
N ILE A 196 -7.86 3.20 2.23
CA ILE A 196 -8.00 4.51 1.58
C ILE A 196 -9.32 4.50 0.80
N ASN A 197 -10.24 5.42 1.11
CA ASN A 197 -11.55 5.51 0.46
C ASN A 197 -12.33 4.18 0.49
N ASP A 198 -12.43 3.55 1.67
CA ASP A 198 -13.11 2.26 1.86
C ASP A 198 -12.50 1.06 1.09
N LYS A 199 -11.38 1.28 0.37
CA LYS A 199 -10.62 0.24 -0.30
C LYS A 199 -9.41 -0.15 0.53
N THR A 200 -9.02 -1.42 0.49
CA THR A 200 -7.86 -1.94 1.23
C THR A 200 -6.74 -2.28 0.26
N TYR A 201 -5.53 -1.89 0.61
CA TYR A 201 -4.34 -2.06 -0.22
C TYR A 201 -3.19 -2.67 0.58
N ILE A 202 -2.22 -3.27 -0.10
CA ILE A 202 -0.96 -3.71 0.51
C ILE A 202 -0.14 -2.48 0.92
N ASN A 203 0.24 -2.42 2.18
CA ASN A 203 1.02 -1.32 2.75
C ASN A 203 2.51 -1.67 2.69
N TYR A 204 3.10 -1.54 1.50
CA TYR A 204 4.46 -2.04 1.25
C TYR A 204 5.52 -1.32 2.09
N LEU A 205 5.37 -0.02 2.39
CA LEU A 205 6.34 0.72 3.21
C LEU A 205 6.32 0.24 4.68
N ALA A 206 5.13 0.06 5.24
CA ALA A 206 5.00 -0.48 6.61
C ALA A 206 5.50 -1.91 6.70
N THR A 207 5.15 -2.72 5.70
CA THR A 207 5.62 -4.09 5.60
C THR A 207 7.15 -4.16 5.57
N TYR A 208 7.80 -3.32 4.77
CA TYR A 208 9.27 -3.30 4.72
C TYR A 208 9.91 -2.77 5.99
N TYR A 209 9.33 -1.73 6.59
CA TYR A 209 9.79 -1.18 7.87
C TYR A 209 9.83 -2.25 8.98
N GLU A 210 8.80 -3.09 9.08
CA GLU A 210 8.73 -4.14 10.10
C GLU A 210 9.70 -5.30 9.86
N ASN A 211 10.07 -5.57 8.61
CA ASN A 211 10.87 -6.74 8.23
C ASN A 211 12.35 -6.44 8.01
N GLN A 212 12.77 -5.18 8.13
CA GLN A 212 14.13 -4.75 7.82
C GLN A 212 14.75 -4.00 8.98
N ASN A 213 16.08 -4.02 9.05
CA ASN A 213 16.78 -3.16 9.99
C ASN A 213 16.62 -1.69 9.60
N ARG A 214 16.83 -0.79 10.57
CA ARG A 214 16.66 0.66 10.40
C ARG A 214 17.50 1.25 9.27
N GLU A 215 18.73 0.76 9.08
CA GLU A 215 19.63 1.25 8.02
C GLU A 215 19.10 0.89 6.63
N SER A 216 18.66 -0.36 6.44
CA SER A 216 18.01 -0.83 5.21
C SER A 216 16.72 -0.05 4.92
N PHE A 217 15.93 0.27 5.96
CA PHE A 217 14.74 1.10 5.84
C PHE A 217 15.07 2.52 5.36
N ILE A 218 16.03 3.19 5.99
CA ILE A 218 16.45 4.54 5.59
C ILE A 218 16.97 4.55 4.14
N LYS A 219 17.81 3.59 3.77
CA LYS A 219 18.33 3.44 2.40
C LYS A 219 17.21 3.28 1.37
N MET A 220 16.21 2.46 1.67
CA MET A 220 15.04 2.27 0.81
C MET A 220 14.22 3.56 0.70
N MET A 221 13.98 4.26 1.82
CA MET A 221 13.25 5.53 1.81
C MET A 221 13.96 6.60 0.98
N LEU A 222 15.29 6.70 1.05
CA LEU A 222 16.07 7.62 0.21
C LEU A 222 15.95 7.31 -1.29
N ARG A 223 15.95 6.03 -1.67
CA ARG A 223 15.75 5.60 -3.07
C ARG A 223 14.33 5.87 -3.53
N HIS A 224 13.33 5.62 -2.69
CA HIS A 224 11.93 5.94 -2.95
C HIS A 224 11.73 7.45 -3.17
N LYS A 225 12.33 8.29 -2.29
CA LYS A 225 12.39 9.74 -2.41
C LYS A 225 12.99 10.16 -3.76
N LYS A 226 14.18 9.65 -4.09
CA LYS A 226 14.87 9.96 -5.34
C LYS A 226 14.00 9.61 -6.57
N PHE A 227 13.42 8.42 -6.58
CA PHE A 227 12.54 7.98 -7.66
C PHE A 227 11.33 8.91 -7.86
N ILE A 228 10.69 9.35 -6.77
CA ILE A 228 9.55 10.28 -6.83
C ILE A 228 9.97 11.63 -7.43
N ILE A 229 11.08 12.21 -6.96
CA ILE A 229 11.60 13.49 -7.45
C ILE A 229 11.91 13.41 -8.95
N GLU A 230 12.68 12.41 -9.35
CA GLU A 230 13.08 12.22 -10.76
C GLU A 230 11.85 12.01 -11.66
N SER A 231 10.85 11.25 -11.19
CA SER A 231 9.63 10.99 -11.94
C SER A 231 8.75 12.23 -12.09
N LEU A 232 8.60 13.05 -11.04
CA LEU A 232 7.84 14.29 -11.08
C LEU A 232 8.50 15.35 -11.98
N LYS A 233 9.84 15.46 -11.93
CA LYS A 233 10.61 16.36 -12.81
C LYS A 233 10.53 15.95 -14.27
N LYS A 234 10.73 14.66 -14.57
CA LYS A 234 10.60 14.15 -15.94
C LYS A 234 9.21 14.41 -16.51
N ASN A 235 8.17 14.15 -15.72
CA ASN A 235 6.79 14.39 -16.15
C ASN A 235 6.49 15.89 -16.35
N GLU A 236 7.11 16.77 -15.58
CA GLU A 236 7.04 18.22 -15.79
C GLU A 236 7.71 18.64 -17.10
N GLU A 237 8.91 18.13 -17.40
CA GLU A 237 9.59 18.39 -18.68
C GLU A 237 8.74 17.93 -19.87
N GLU A 238 8.12 16.76 -19.78
CA GLU A 238 7.19 16.25 -20.80
C GLU A 238 5.97 17.17 -20.97
N PHE A 239 5.37 17.61 -19.85
CA PHE A 239 4.25 18.55 -19.88
C PHE A 239 4.61 19.85 -20.59
N LEU A 240 5.79 20.41 -20.29
CA LEU A 240 6.27 21.67 -20.84
C LEU A 240 6.62 21.57 -22.34
N LYS A 241 7.21 20.47 -22.80
CA LYS A 241 7.53 20.23 -24.23
C LYS A 241 6.30 20.29 -25.13
N ASP A 242 5.16 19.80 -24.65
CA ASP A 242 3.89 19.81 -25.38
C ASP A 242 3.21 21.19 -25.42
N THR A 243 3.86 22.25 -24.93
CA THR A 243 3.26 23.60 -24.84
C THR A 243 4.24 24.67 -25.27
N LYS A 244 3.95 25.32 -26.41
CA LYS A 244 4.67 26.53 -26.85
C LYS A 244 4.45 27.76 -25.96
N ASN A 245 3.61 27.69 -24.92
CA ASN A 245 3.35 28.76 -23.94
C ASN A 245 2.41 28.25 -22.81
N SER A 246 2.86 27.43 -21.84
CA SER A 246 2.06 27.17 -20.62
C SER A 246 2.70 27.77 -19.37
N ASN A 247 1.85 28.33 -18.53
CA ASN A 247 2.17 28.92 -17.23
C ASN A 247 2.53 27.81 -16.21
N ASN A 248 3.68 27.89 -15.54
CA ASN A 248 4.04 27.03 -14.40
C ASN A 248 2.94 26.95 -13.31
N ASN A 249 2.09 27.98 -13.24
CA ASN A 249 0.94 28.02 -12.33
C ASN A 249 -0.07 26.89 -12.57
N GLU A 250 -0.24 26.41 -13.80
CA GLU A 250 -1.20 25.34 -14.11
C GLU A 250 -0.79 24.00 -13.52
N LEU A 251 0.48 23.62 -13.73
CA LEU A 251 1.04 22.38 -13.20
C LEU A 251 1.07 22.39 -11.66
N LYS A 252 1.41 23.55 -11.06
CA LYS A 252 1.35 23.76 -9.62
C LYS A 252 -0.08 23.64 -9.08
N ASN A 253 -1.05 24.30 -9.71
CA ASN A 253 -2.46 24.20 -9.30
C ASN A 253 -2.97 22.77 -9.37
N TYR A 254 -2.62 22.04 -10.44
CA TYR A 254 -2.97 20.62 -10.55
C TYR A 254 -2.31 19.76 -9.46
N PHE A 255 -1.02 20.01 -9.19
CA PHE A 255 -0.30 19.34 -8.12
C PHE A 255 -1.00 19.55 -6.78
N ASP A 256 -1.26 20.81 -6.42
CA ASP A 256 -1.87 21.18 -5.14
C ASP A 256 -3.27 20.58 -5.03
N TYR A 257 -4.09 20.66 -6.09
CA TYR A 257 -5.42 20.05 -6.12
C TYR A 257 -5.36 18.55 -5.85
N THR A 258 -4.47 17.83 -6.54
CA THR A 258 -4.31 16.39 -6.39
C THR A 258 -3.82 16.03 -4.99
N TYR A 259 -2.79 16.74 -4.52
CA TYR A 259 -2.20 16.53 -3.19
C TYR A 259 -3.23 16.72 -2.07
N TYR A 260 -4.03 17.79 -2.14
CA TYR A 260 -5.05 18.05 -1.13
C TYR A 260 -6.22 17.05 -1.19
N ASN A 261 -6.64 16.60 -2.38
CA ASN A 261 -7.65 15.53 -2.48
C ASN A 261 -7.16 14.21 -1.89
N ILE A 262 -5.89 13.85 -2.10
CA ILE A 262 -5.30 12.67 -1.47
C ILE A 262 -5.27 12.85 0.05
N ASN A 263 -4.81 14.02 0.55
CA ASN A 263 -4.81 14.30 1.98
C ASN A 263 -6.20 14.16 2.61
N LYS A 264 -7.22 14.72 1.97
CA LYS A 264 -8.61 14.61 2.38
C LYS A 264 -9.04 13.16 2.57
N ASN A 265 -8.72 12.29 1.61
CA ASN A 265 -9.10 10.88 1.65
C ASN A 265 -8.46 10.15 2.84
N TYR A 266 -7.19 10.43 3.14
CA TYR A 266 -6.50 9.87 4.30
C TYR A 266 -7.08 10.38 5.62
N ILE A 267 -7.39 11.68 5.74
CA ILE A 267 -8.04 12.24 6.93
C ILE A 267 -9.40 11.59 7.18
N LEU A 268 -10.21 11.44 6.13
CA LEU A 268 -11.52 10.79 6.21
C LEU A 268 -11.40 9.34 6.68
N GLU A 269 -10.44 8.60 6.14
CA GLU A 269 -10.23 7.22 6.55
C GLU A 269 -9.76 7.13 8.00
N TYR A 270 -8.86 8.02 8.43
CA TYR A 270 -8.40 8.01 9.80
C TYR A 270 -9.51 8.35 10.81
N ILE A 271 -10.41 9.26 10.46
CA ILE A 271 -11.63 9.52 11.25
C ILE A 271 -12.50 8.27 11.38
N LYS A 272 -12.67 7.48 10.30
CA LYS A 272 -13.44 6.23 10.34
C LYS A 272 -12.77 5.19 11.24
N GLU A 273 -11.45 5.04 11.18
CA GLU A 273 -10.70 4.14 12.05
C GLU A 273 -10.89 4.49 13.52
N ILE A 274 -10.82 5.78 13.88
CA ILE A 274 -11.10 6.24 15.25
C ILE A 274 -12.53 5.87 15.67
N ASP A 275 -13.52 6.01 14.78
CA ASP A 275 -14.91 5.66 15.07
C ASP A 275 -15.12 4.16 15.26
N GLU A 276 -14.46 3.33 14.45
CA GLU A 276 -14.47 1.87 14.62
C GLU A 276 -13.81 1.44 15.94
N GLN A 277 -12.68 2.07 16.30
CA GLN A 277 -12.01 1.83 17.57
C GLN A 277 -12.91 2.22 18.76
N ASN A 278 -13.52 3.40 18.72
CA ASN A 278 -14.44 3.85 19.76
C ASN A 278 -15.65 2.93 19.91
N LYS A 279 -16.23 2.45 18.80
CA LYS A 279 -17.32 1.45 18.84
C LYS A 279 -16.87 0.17 19.54
N LYS A 280 -15.69 -0.38 19.19
CA LYS A 280 -15.14 -1.58 19.84
C LYS A 280 -14.92 -1.39 21.33
N ILE A 281 -14.39 -0.23 21.72
CA ILE A 281 -14.18 0.17 23.13
C ILE A 281 -15.52 0.22 23.89
N LEU A 282 -16.55 0.84 23.30
CA LEU A 282 -17.88 0.94 23.91
C LEU A 282 -18.60 -0.42 24.01
N HIS A 283 -18.51 -1.26 22.97
CA HIS A 283 -19.12 -2.59 22.95
C HIS A 283 -18.49 -3.59 23.94
N THR A 284 -17.20 -3.44 24.24
CA THR A 284 -16.48 -4.32 25.19
C THR A 284 -16.57 -3.86 26.66
N GLY A 285 -17.22 -2.72 26.92
CA GLY A 285 -17.31 -2.11 28.24
C GLY A 285 -18.41 -2.70 29.12
N SER A 286 -18.07 -3.68 29.96
CA SER A 286 -18.81 -3.95 31.20
C SER A 286 -18.89 -2.67 32.06
N PRO A 287 -19.94 -2.44 32.87
CA PRO A 287 -20.05 -1.28 33.78
C PRO A 287 -18.83 -1.06 34.68
N ILE A 288 -18.07 -2.13 34.95
CA ILE A 288 -16.83 -2.10 35.74
C ILE A 288 -15.66 -1.46 34.95
N LYS A 289 -15.54 -1.72 33.63
CA LYS A 289 -14.48 -1.16 32.77
C LYS A 289 -14.70 0.32 32.43
N GLN A 290 -15.95 0.77 32.35
CA GLN A 290 -16.29 2.18 32.11
C GLN A 290 -15.86 3.13 33.25
N LYS A 291 -15.58 2.58 34.44
CA LYS A 291 -15.02 3.33 35.58
C LYS A 291 -13.49 3.40 35.60
N ASN A 292 -12.80 2.64 34.75
CA ASN A 292 -11.33 2.67 34.68
C ASN A 292 -10.88 4.00 34.05
N ILE A 293 -9.94 4.70 34.70
CA ILE A 293 -9.42 6.01 34.28
C ILE A 293 -8.77 5.91 32.89
N GLU A 294 -7.99 4.86 32.64
CA GLU A 294 -7.29 4.64 31.36
C GLU A 294 -8.27 4.49 30.18
N PHE A 295 -9.42 3.86 30.40
CA PHE A 295 -10.46 3.71 29.38
C PHE A 295 -11.05 5.07 28.98
N LYS A 296 -11.30 5.94 29.96
CA LYS A 296 -11.80 7.30 29.72
C LYS A 296 -10.75 8.15 29.01
N GLU A 297 -9.51 8.10 29.45
CA GLU A 297 -8.40 8.83 28.82
C GLU A 297 -8.21 8.44 27.35
N LYS A 298 -8.29 7.14 27.02
CA LYS A 298 -8.18 6.66 25.63
C LYS A 298 -9.31 7.17 24.74
N LEU A 299 -10.55 7.11 25.22
CA LEU A 299 -11.71 7.67 24.51
C LEU A 299 -11.59 9.18 24.34
N GLU A 300 -11.19 9.91 25.39
CA GLU A 300 -10.99 11.36 25.35
C GLU A 300 -9.89 11.75 24.35
N ASN A 301 -8.77 11.01 24.33
CA ASN A 301 -7.70 11.19 23.35
C ASN A 301 -8.20 10.97 21.92
N ASN A 302 -8.95 9.88 21.68
CA ASN A 302 -9.57 9.60 20.39
C ASN A 302 -10.53 10.73 19.95
N TYR A 303 -11.36 11.24 20.86
CA TYR A 303 -12.25 12.37 20.57
C TYR A 303 -11.49 13.66 20.27
N LYS A 304 -10.39 13.92 20.98
CA LYS A 304 -9.53 15.08 20.75
C LYS A 304 -8.86 15.00 19.38
N GLU A 305 -8.24 13.88 19.05
CA GLU A 305 -7.59 13.66 17.75
C GLU A 305 -8.61 13.76 16.60
N LYS A 306 -9.79 13.15 16.75
CA LYS A 306 -10.90 13.31 15.78
C LYS A 306 -11.32 14.76 15.59
N LYS A 307 -11.35 15.57 16.66
CA LYS A 307 -11.68 16.99 16.58
C LYS A 307 -10.61 17.78 15.83
N GLU A 308 -9.34 17.46 16.00
CA GLU A 308 -8.22 18.06 15.27
C GLU A 308 -8.29 17.70 13.78
N LEU A 309 -8.48 16.42 13.45
CA LEU A 309 -8.66 15.94 12.07
C LEU A 309 -9.86 16.61 11.37
N LYS A 310 -10.98 16.82 12.06
CA LYS A 310 -12.13 17.55 11.51
C LYS A 310 -11.80 19.01 11.17
N LYS A 311 -10.96 19.67 11.97
CA LYS A 311 -10.51 21.04 11.67
C LYS A 311 -9.59 21.03 10.44
N GLU A 312 -8.65 20.10 10.39
CA GLU A 312 -7.76 19.92 9.24
C GLU A 312 -8.56 19.67 7.95
N LEU A 313 -9.57 18.80 8.00
CA LEU A 313 -10.46 18.50 6.88
C LEU A 313 -11.15 19.75 6.33
N VAL A 314 -11.63 20.64 7.21
CA VAL A 314 -12.25 21.92 6.80
C VAL A 314 -11.25 22.81 6.07
N GLU A 315 -10.01 22.90 6.56
CA GLU A 315 -8.96 23.69 5.90
C GLU A 315 -8.55 23.09 4.55
N VAL A 316 -8.40 21.77 4.47
CA VAL A 316 -8.13 21.06 3.21
C VAL A 316 -9.25 21.28 2.20
N ASP A 317 -10.52 21.18 2.62
CA ASP A 317 -11.67 21.44 1.75
C ASP A 317 -11.71 22.88 1.22
N LYS A 318 -11.33 23.88 2.05
CA LYS A 318 -11.20 25.27 1.59
C LYS A 318 -10.14 25.39 0.49
N LYS A 319 -8.96 24.79 0.69
CA LYS A 319 -7.87 24.81 -0.30
C LYS A 319 -8.27 24.13 -1.61
N ILE A 320 -8.92 22.96 -1.54
CA ILE A 320 -9.45 22.28 -2.73
C ILE A 320 -10.43 23.19 -3.48
N LYS A 321 -11.39 23.81 -2.78
CA LYS A 321 -12.38 24.71 -3.41
C LYS A 321 -11.73 25.92 -4.09
N GLN A 322 -10.69 26.50 -3.48
CA GLN A 322 -9.96 27.62 -4.07
C GLN A 322 -9.25 27.25 -5.38
N ILE A 323 -8.72 26.04 -5.47
CA ILE A 323 -7.90 25.59 -6.61
C ILE A 323 -8.74 24.91 -7.70
N ASN A 324 -9.90 24.33 -7.35
CA ASN A 324 -10.79 23.60 -8.28
C ASN A 324 -11.25 24.43 -9.49
N PHE A 325 -11.28 25.76 -9.36
CA PHE A 325 -11.61 26.65 -10.47
C PHE A 325 -10.55 26.61 -11.61
N CYS A 326 -9.30 26.31 -11.29
CA CYS A 326 -8.17 26.38 -12.22
C CYS A 326 -7.91 25.08 -13.01
N VAL A 327 -8.60 23.98 -12.71
CA VAL A 327 -8.27 22.63 -13.23
C VAL A 327 -9.31 22.12 -14.26
N LYS A 328 -10.47 22.78 -14.41
CA LYS A 328 -11.53 22.33 -15.32
C LYS A 328 -11.20 22.67 -16.79
N GLY A 329 -11.12 21.66 -17.64
CA GLY A 329 -11.12 21.81 -19.11
C GLY A 329 -9.80 21.49 -19.82
N ASN A 330 -8.83 20.83 -19.17
CA ASN A 330 -7.54 20.56 -19.78
C ASN A 330 -7.55 19.41 -20.79
N SER A 331 -7.07 19.70 -22.00
CA SER A 331 -6.91 18.75 -23.12
C SER A 331 -5.75 17.73 -22.93
N LYS A 332 -4.95 17.86 -21.86
CA LYS A 332 -3.76 17.04 -21.55
C LYS A 332 -3.99 16.00 -20.43
N GLU A 333 -5.19 15.44 -20.36
CA GLU A 333 -5.65 14.55 -19.29
C GLU A 333 -4.70 13.36 -19.02
N ASN A 334 -4.04 12.82 -20.05
CA ASN A 334 -3.17 11.64 -19.91
C ASN A 334 -1.87 11.92 -19.15
N ILE A 335 -1.16 13.03 -19.42
CA ILE A 335 0.10 13.38 -18.74
C ILE A 335 -0.18 13.69 -17.26
N LEU A 336 -1.28 14.38 -17.00
CA LEU A 336 -1.75 14.74 -15.67
C LEU A 336 -2.14 13.49 -14.86
N LYS A 337 -2.87 12.53 -15.44
CA LYS A 337 -3.16 11.22 -14.83
C LYS A 337 -1.91 10.41 -14.45
N VAL A 338 -0.84 10.51 -15.23
CA VAL A 338 0.45 9.88 -14.86
C VAL A 338 1.07 10.60 -13.66
N ARG A 339 1.01 11.95 -13.64
CA ARG A 339 1.51 12.76 -12.52
C ARG A 339 0.81 12.43 -11.21
N GLU A 340 -0.51 12.20 -11.22
CA GLU A 340 -1.29 11.85 -10.03
C GLU A 340 -0.71 10.65 -9.27
N LYS A 341 -0.19 9.66 -10.00
CA LYS A 341 0.42 8.45 -9.41
C LYS A 341 1.67 8.79 -8.60
N TYR A 342 2.50 9.71 -9.09
CA TYR A 342 3.70 10.16 -8.38
C TYR A 342 3.38 11.10 -7.21
N ILE A 343 2.36 11.95 -7.35
CA ILE A 343 1.86 12.80 -6.25
C ILE A 343 1.31 11.92 -5.12
N TYR A 344 0.60 10.84 -5.47
CA TYR A 344 0.17 9.86 -4.48
C TYR A 344 1.35 9.20 -3.76
N LEU A 345 2.37 8.75 -4.49
CA LEU A 345 3.55 8.14 -3.87
C LEU A 345 4.30 9.11 -2.95
N LEU A 346 4.38 10.38 -3.34
CA LEU A 346 4.91 11.44 -2.48
C LEU A 346 4.14 11.54 -1.17
N TYR A 347 2.82 11.65 -1.26
CA TYR A 347 1.99 11.76 -0.07
C TYR A 347 2.10 10.51 0.80
N TYR A 348 2.04 9.32 0.20
CA TYR A 348 2.18 8.04 0.90
C TYR A 348 3.55 7.92 1.59
N HIS A 349 4.64 8.29 0.91
CA HIS A 349 5.99 8.32 1.45
C HIS A 349 6.11 9.24 2.68
N ASN A 350 5.72 10.50 2.55
CA ASN A 350 5.82 11.49 3.62
C ASN A 350 4.92 11.14 4.81
N SER A 351 3.70 10.67 4.54
CA SER A 351 2.75 10.29 5.59
C SER A 351 3.24 9.09 6.38
N PHE A 352 3.79 8.09 5.70
CA PHE A 352 4.39 6.94 6.37
C PHE A 352 5.63 7.34 7.18
N LEU A 353 6.54 8.11 6.59
CA LEU A 353 7.76 8.59 7.27
C LEU A 353 7.44 9.39 8.54
N ARG A 354 6.44 10.28 8.46
CA ARG A 354 5.97 11.08 9.59
C ARG A 354 5.41 10.21 10.71
N ARG A 355 4.63 9.17 10.38
CA ARG A 355 4.16 8.19 11.36
C ARG A 355 5.32 7.50 12.07
N VAL A 356 6.30 7.00 11.32
CA VAL A 356 7.48 6.32 11.89
C VAL A 356 8.28 7.25 12.80
N PHE A 357 8.40 8.53 12.46
CA PHE A 357 9.11 9.53 13.28
C PHE A 357 8.32 9.95 14.52
N GLU A 358 7.08 10.41 14.35
CA GLU A 358 6.29 11.02 15.43
C GLU A 358 5.66 10.00 16.37
N LYS A 359 5.12 8.90 15.83
CA LYS A 359 4.36 7.91 16.60
C LYS A 359 5.24 6.75 17.05
N ASP A 360 5.96 6.14 16.11
CA ASP A 360 6.73 4.94 16.40
C ASP A 360 8.11 5.27 17.01
N LYS A 361 8.55 6.54 16.91
CA LYS A 361 9.89 7.01 17.31
C LYS A 361 11.01 6.14 16.74
N GLY A 362 10.77 5.57 15.56
CA GLY A 362 11.62 4.56 14.92
C GLY A 362 12.87 5.13 14.25
N ILE A 363 12.85 6.43 13.96
CA ILE A 363 13.95 7.16 13.33
C ILE A 363 14.23 8.47 14.07
N ASP A 364 15.46 8.97 13.98
CA ASP A 364 15.84 10.27 14.54
C ASP A 364 15.51 11.42 13.57
N LYS A 365 15.63 12.64 14.09
CA LYS A 365 15.30 13.87 13.36
C LYS A 365 16.14 14.06 12.09
N ASN A 366 17.43 13.71 12.13
CA ASN A 366 18.32 13.90 10.98
C ASN A 366 17.90 12.97 9.83
N ASN A 367 17.69 11.69 10.12
CA ASN A 367 17.22 10.71 9.15
C ASN A 367 15.81 11.04 8.62
N TYR A 368 14.93 11.55 9.48
CA TYR A 368 13.62 12.05 9.07
C TYR A 368 13.76 13.21 8.07
N ASP A 369 14.55 14.23 8.40
CA ASP A 369 14.72 15.42 7.55
C ASP A 369 15.38 15.07 6.21
N GLU A 370 16.29 14.10 6.18
CA GLU A 370 16.94 13.62 4.95
C GLU A 370 15.95 12.87 4.04
N CYS A 371 15.14 11.98 4.62
CA CYS A 371 14.16 11.18 3.89
C CYS A 371 12.91 11.97 3.50
N PHE A 372 12.56 13.05 4.21
CA PHE A 372 11.33 13.80 3.94
C PHE A 372 11.39 14.50 2.57
N LEU A 373 10.32 14.36 1.78
CA LEU A 373 10.16 15.07 0.51
C LEU A 373 9.63 16.48 0.75
N ASN A 374 10.49 17.49 0.58
CA ASN A 374 10.10 18.88 0.63
C ASN A 374 9.63 19.36 -0.75
N VAL A 375 8.31 19.46 -0.91
CA VAL A 375 7.66 19.86 -2.18
C VAL A 375 8.20 21.18 -2.72
N GLU A 376 8.35 22.21 -1.89
CA GLU A 376 8.77 23.55 -2.33
C GLU A 376 10.25 23.65 -2.70
N LYS A 377 11.09 22.75 -2.18
CA LYS A 377 12.54 22.79 -2.45
C LYS A 377 12.95 21.83 -3.54
N GLU A 378 12.23 20.72 -3.69
CA GLU A 378 12.69 19.58 -4.49
C GLU A 378 11.85 19.35 -5.74
N ILE A 379 10.62 19.89 -5.82
CA ILE A 379 9.64 19.59 -6.87
C ILE A 379 9.08 20.85 -7.54
N LEU A 380 8.64 21.84 -6.76
CA LEU A 380 8.21 23.15 -7.25
C LEU A 380 9.40 24.11 -7.26
#